data_AF-A0A7C4ZPV6-F1
#
_entry.id   AF-A0A7C4ZPV6-F1
#
_cell.length_a   1.000
_cell.length_b   1.000
_cell.length_c   1.000
_cell.angle_alpha   90.00
_cell.angle_beta   90.00
_cell.angle_gamma   90.00
#
_symmetry.space_group_name_H-M   'P 1'
#
loop_
_entity.id
_entity.type
_entity.pdbx_description
1 polymer ?
#
loop_
_entity_poly.entity_id
_entity_poly.type
_entity_poly.pdbx_seq_one_letter_code
_entity_poly.pdbx_strand_id
1 'polypeptide(L)'
;MKFALRNRHDLQRSAVIVSREFTLAKLVIYEEAGEETVFEDFELLSNRILIGSSPDNQLVLDAPNIDPAHASLELRHDHWILQDLGGPGGTIVNGITVEGPYYLQHNDLIELADIKIRFRDQNSEPEAEPEPPAEEEVYSPTEPTVKGRVWFAKVAAGTLAVLFLILLILVVGHYAGLLNMVDLLPPWLSQMR
;
A
#
# COMPACT_ATOMS: atom_id res chain seq x y z
N MET A 1 5.79 27.89 -10.69
CA MET A 1 6.13 28.55 -9.42
C MET A 1 7.41 27.91 -8.88
N LYS A 2 8.26 28.65 -8.19
CA LYS A 2 9.57 28.17 -7.74
C LYS A 2 9.44 27.81 -6.25
N PHE A 3 9.46 26.52 -5.92
CA PHE A 3 9.43 26.09 -4.52
C PHE A 3 10.73 26.48 -3.83
N ALA A 4 10.60 27.06 -2.63
CA ALA A 4 11.73 27.44 -1.80
C ALA A 4 11.93 26.35 -0.75
N LEU A 5 12.60 25.27 -1.14
CA LEU A 5 13.05 24.26 -0.19
C LEU A 5 14.20 24.88 0.61
N ARG A 6 13.84 25.46 1.77
CA ARG A 6 14.78 26.08 2.69
C ARG A 6 15.41 24.97 3.53
N ASN A 7 16.40 24.28 2.97
CA ASN A 7 17.25 23.39 3.75
C ASN A 7 18.10 24.24 4.72
N ARG A 8 17.74 24.26 6.00
CA ARG A 8 18.28 25.23 7.00
C ARG A 8 19.71 24.93 7.48
N HIS A 9 20.42 23.96 6.91
CA HIS A 9 21.62 23.40 7.54
C HIS A 9 22.93 23.49 6.72
N ASP A 10 23.14 24.56 5.96
CA ASP A 10 24.44 24.86 5.30
C ASP A 10 25.48 25.53 6.24
N LEU A 11 25.36 25.41 7.58
CA LEU A 11 26.20 26.19 8.53
C LEU A 11 26.83 25.40 9.69
N GLN A 12 27.12 24.11 9.55
CA GLN A 12 27.85 23.36 10.60
C GLN A 12 28.84 22.34 10.02
N ARG A 13 29.81 22.78 9.21
CA ARG A 13 31.08 22.04 9.05
C ARG A 13 31.99 22.32 10.26
N SER A 14 31.63 21.79 11.43
CA SER A 14 32.51 21.77 12.60
C SER A 14 32.17 20.56 13.46
N ALA A 15 33.15 19.65 13.55
CA ALA A 15 33.06 18.39 14.27
C ALA A 15 32.54 18.53 15.71
N VAL A 16 31.45 17.83 16.01
CA VAL A 16 31.12 17.34 17.36
C VAL A 16 30.72 15.88 17.19
N ILE A 17 31.49 15.01 17.82
CA ILE A 17 31.25 13.57 17.88
C ILE A 17 29.89 13.34 18.55
N VAL A 18 28.89 12.95 17.78
CA VAL A 18 27.66 12.32 18.26
C VAL A 18 27.66 10.92 17.67
N SER A 19 28.10 9.97 18.48
CA SER A 19 28.24 8.54 18.15
C SER A 19 26.89 7.83 18.11
N ARG A 20 26.01 8.27 17.21
CA ARG A 20 24.92 7.44 16.73
C ARG A 20 25.04 7.49 15.22
N GLU A 21 25.25 6.35 14.59
CA GLU A 21 25.15 6.25 13.14
C GLU A 21 23.76 6.75 12.77
N PHE A 22 23.69 7.97 12.22
CA PHE A 22 22.46 8.41 11.57
C PHE A 22 22.24 7.37 10.48
N THR A 23 21.11 6.66 10.54
CA THR A 23 20.69 5.78 9.44
C THR A 23 20.75 6.65 8.18
N LEU A 24 21.47 6.20 7.15
CA LEU A 24 21.65 6.92 5.88
C LEU A 24 20.35 6.90 5.05
N ALA A 25 19.24 7.23 5.69
CA ALA A 25 17.93 7.26 5.11
C ALA A 25 17.65 8.64 4.53
N LYS A 26 16.98 8.65 3.38
CA LYS A 26 16.55 9.86 2.69
C LYS A 26 15.14 9.70 2.14
N LEU A 27 14.45 10.82 1.98
CA LEU A 27 13.20 10.92 1.24
C LEU A 27 13.51 11.48 -0.14
N VAL A 28 13.08 10.76 -1.17
CA VAL A 28 13.16 11.23 -2.56
C VAL A 28 11.78 11.74 -2.95
N ILE A 29 11.66 13.03 -3.17
CA ILE A 29 10.38 13.68 -3.48
C ILE A 29 10.20 13.69 -4.99
N TYR A 30 9.02 13.26 -5.44
CA TYR A 30 8.60 13.22 -6.84
C TYR A 30 7.45 14.20 -7.01
N GLU A 31 7.70 15.26 -7.77
CA GLU A 31 6.65 16.20 -8.17
C GLU A 31 6.37 16.03 -9.67
N GLU A 32 5.11 15.74 -10.02
CA GLU A 32 4.64 15.77 -11.41
C GLU A 32 4.24 17.21 -11.78
N ALA A 33 5.23 18.04 -12.08
CA ALA A 33 5.03 19.43 -12.49
C ALA A 33 5.05 19.56 -14.03
N GLY A 34 3.94 19.21 -14.69
CA GLY A 34 3.82 19.28 -16.15
C GLY A 34 4.41 18.04 -16.85
N GLU A 35 5.31 18.24 -17.82
CA GLU A 35 5.97 17.14 -18.56
C GLU A 35 7.25 16.63 -17.87
N GLU A 36 7.72 17.29 -16.81
CA GLU A 36 8.96 16.93 -16.11
C GLU A 36 8.68 16.47 -14.67
N THR A 37 9.34 15.39 -14.25
CA THR A 37 9.38 14.97 -12.84
C THR A 37 10.58 15.62 -12.17
N VAL A 38 10.33 16.44 -11.15
CA VAL A 38 11.41 17.01 -10.33
C VAL A 38 11.76 16.02 -9.22
N PHE A 39 13.06 15.74 -9.04
CA PHE A 39 13.59 14.90 -7.99
C PHE A 39 14.35 15.77 -6.99
N GLU A 40 13.90 15.78 -5.73
CA GLU A 40 14.68 16.38 -4.64
C GLU A 40 14.91 15.35 -3.54
N ASP A 41 16.16 15.28 -3.08
CA ASP A 41 16.57 14.40 -1.99
C ASP A 41 16.58 15.18 -0.67
N PHE A 42 15.91 14.65 0.35
CA PHE A 42 15.92 15.17 1.71
C PHE A 42 16.55 14.13 2.66
N GLU A 43 17.70 14.46 3.24
CA GLU A 43 18.41 13.59 4.17
C GLU A 43 17.77 13.60 5.56
N LEU A 44 17.61 12.42 6.17
CA LEU A 44 16.99 12.29 7.49
C LEU A 44 18.04 12.46 8.61
N LEU A 45 18.42 13.71 8.85
CA LEU A 45 19.48 14.10 9.79
C LEU A 45 19.05 14.19 11.26
N SER A 46 17.80 13.87 11.59
CA SER A 46 17.23 13.98 12.95
C SER A 46 16.33 12.78 13.22
N ASN A 47 16.32 12.28 14.46
CA ASN A 47 15.44 11.16 14.86
C ASN A 47 13.95 11.50 14.78
N ARG A 48 13.59 12.78 14.65
CA ARG A 48 12.21 13.22 14.47
C ARG A 48 12.14 14.31 13.42
N ILE A 49 11.23 14.12 12.46
CA ILE A 49 11.03 15.01 11.32
C ILE A 49 9.53 15.25 11.18
N LEU A 50 9.13 16.51 11.21
CA LEU A 50 7.78 16.95 10.90
C LEU A 50 7.70 17.32 9.42
N ILE A 51 6.60 16.91 8.80
CA ILE A 51 6.30 17.11 7.39
C ILE A 51 4.96 17.87 7.29
N GLY A 52 4.93 18.92 6.49
CA GLY A 52 3.70 19.69 6.23
C GLY A 52 3.98 21.08 5.66
N SER A 53 2.95 21.91 5.53
CA SER A 53 3.04 23.23 4.90
C SER A 53 3.53 24.36 5.81
N SER A 54 3.55 24.13 7.14
CA SER A 54 4.07 25.14 8.08
C SER A 54 5.59 25.33 7.92
N PRO A 55 6.10 26.57 7.96
CA PRO A 55 7.54 26.85 7.93
C PRO A 55 8.31 26.36 9.17
N ASP A 56 7.59 25.91 10.20
CA ASP A 56 8.18 25.35 11.43
C ASP A 56 8.54 23.85 11.28
N ASN A 57 8.11 23.21 10.19
CA ASN A 57 8.45 21.81 9.89
C ASN A 57 9.87 21.67 9.36
N GLN A 58 10.45 20.48 9.53
CA GLN A 58 11.77 20.17 8.98
C GLN A 58 11.68 19.93 7.47
N LEU A 59 10.64 19.23 7.01
CA LEU A 59 10.31 19.09 5.60
C LEU A 59 9.07 19.92 5.29
N VAL A 60 9.29 21.06 4.64
CA VAL A 60 8.22 21.99 4.25
C VAL A 60 7.73 21.63 2.85
N LEU A 61 6.47 21.25 2.75
CA LEU A 61 5.81 20.94 1.48
C LEU A 61 4.74 22.00 1.19
N ASP A 62 5.00 22.84 0.20
CA ASP A 62 4.08 23.91 -0.21
C ASP A 62 3.17 23.40 -1.33
N ALA A 63 2.14 22.64 -0.98
CA ALA A 63 1.17 22.14 -1.96
C ALA A 63 -0.26 22.25 -1.43
N PRO A 64 -1.25 22.32 -2.34
CA PRO A 64 -2.66 22.24 -1.95
C PRO A 64 -2.92 20.96 -1.16
N ASN A 65 -3.82 21.05 -0.17
CA ASN A 65 -4.26 19.92 0.66
C ASN A 65 -3.17 19.29 1.56
N ILE A 66 -2.01 19.93 1.70
CA ILE A 66 -1.03 19.60 2.75
C ILE A 66 -1.30 20.42 4.00
N ASP A 67 -1.54 19.74 5.12
CA ASP A 67 -1.80 20.40 6.41
C ASP A 67 -0.54 21.06 6.99
N PRO A 68 -0.69 22.08 7.85
CA PRO A 68 0.44 22.74 8.51
C PRO A 68 1.35 21.76 9.27
N ALA A 69 0.79 20.71 9.87
CA ALA A 69 1.52 19.58 10.42
C ALA A 69 0.78 18.30 9.98
N HIS A 70 1.24 17.71 8.89
CA HIS A 70 0.50 16.67 8.18
C HIS A 70 0.94 15.26 8.60
N ALA A 71 2.24 15.02 8.62
CA ALA A 71 2.81 13.75 9.04
C ALA A 71 4.08 13.95 9.86
N SER A 72 4.47 12.91 10.60
CA SER A 72 5.75 12.86 11.30
C SER A 72 6.46 11.55 11.03
N LEU A 73 7.79 11.64 10.96
CA LEU A 73 8.69 10.51 10.96
C LEU A 73 9.46 10.48 12.27
N GLU A 74 9.53 9.31 12.88
CA GLU A 74 10.30 9.08 14.09
C GLU A 74 11.16 7.82 13.97
N LEU A 75 12.46 7.94 14.24
CA LEU A 75 13.39 6.83 14.30
C LEU A 75 13.35 6.18 15.68
N ARG A 76 12.81 4.97 15.77
CA ARG A 76 12.77 4.16 17.01
C ARG A 76 13.37 2.78 16.77
N HIS A 77 14.35 2.40 17.60
CA HIS A 77 15.01 1.09 17.53
C HIS A 77 15.45 0.74 16.09
N ASP A 78 16.07 1.71 15.40
CA ASP A 78 16.56 1.61 14.01
C ASP A 78 15.48 1.43 12.93
N HIS A 79 14.20 1.57 13.29
CA HIS A 79 13.10 1.63 12.34
C HIS A 79 12.53 3.04 12.23
N TRP A 80 12.32 3.49 10.99
CA TRP A 80 11.57 4.70 10.71
C TRP A 80 10.08 4.43 10.80
N ILE A 81 9.40 5.20 11.64
CA ILE A 81 7.96 5.10 11.86
C ILE A 81 7.31 6.37 11.33
N LEU A 82 6.42 6.20 10.36
CA LEU A 82 5.55 7.25 9.84
C LEU A 82 4.25 7.29 10.65
N GLN A 83 3.81 8.50 10.97
CA GLN A 83 2.54 8.73 11.64
C GLN A 83 1.84 9.94 11.02
N ASP A 84 0.60 9.72 10.58
CA ASP A 84 -0.34 10.77 10.21
C ASP A 84 -0.72 11.59 11.44
N LEU A 85 -0.70 12.93 11.33
CA LEU A 85 -1.01 13.84 12.43
C LEU A 85 -2.45 14.38 12.39
N GLY A 86 -3.26 13.91 11.44
CA GLY A 86 -4.65 14.28 11.28
C GLY A 86 -4.82 15.39 10.24
N GLY A 87 -5.50 15.04 9.14
CA GLY A 87 -5.88 15.92 8.05
C GLY A 87 -6.93 15.27 7.16
N PRO A 88 -7.74 16.04 6.41
CA PRO A 88 -8.75 15.47 5.52
C PRO A 88 -8.15 14.71 4.32
N GLY A 89 -6.91 15.03 3.92
CA GLY A 89 -6.19 14.30 2.87
C GLY A 89 -5.62 12.97 3.33
N GLY A 90 -5.27 12.87 4.62
CA GLY A 90 -4.60 11.71 5.21
C GLY A 90 -3.24 11.41 4.56
N THR A 91 -2.57 10.40 5.13
CA THR A 91 -1.31 9.86 4.63
C THR A 91 -1.54 8.49 4.02
N ILE A 92 -1.02 8.24 2.81
CA ILE A 92 -1.12 6.94 2.14
C ILE A 92 0.28 6.37 1.97
N VAL A 93 0.47 5.08 2.21
CA VAL A 93 1.71 4.36 1.90
C VAL A 93 1.40 3.15 1.03
N ASN A 94 2.04 3.06 -0.13
CA ASN A 94 1.84 1.99 -1.11
C ASN A 94 0.34 1.76 -1.44
N GLY A 95 -0.45 2.84 -1.54
CA GLY A 95 -1.89 2.79 -1.79
C GLY A 95 -2.78 2.46 -0.59
N ILE A 96 -2.21 2.34 0.62
CA ILE A 96 -2.94 2.04 1.86
C ILE A 96 -2.95 3.27 2.78
N THR A 97 -4.12 3.69 3.25
CA THR A 97 -4.25 4.79 4.21
C THR A 97 -3.64 4.42 5.57
N VAL A 98 -2.84 5.33 6.12
CA VAL A 98 -2.18 5.19 7.41
C VAL A 98 -3.11 5.67 8.52
N GLU A 99 -3.64 4.74 9.32
CA GLU A 99 -4.53 5.04 10.45
C GLU A 99 -3.79 5.08 11.81
N GLY A 100 -2.49 4.79 11.83
CA GLY A 100 -1.67 4.70 13.04
C GLY A 100 -0.17 4.63 12.71
N PRO A 101 0.69 4.24 13.66
CA PRO A 101 2.11 4.10 13.40
C PRO A 101 2.39 3.08 12.28
N TYR A 102 3.09 3.52 11.24
CA TYR A 102 3.48 2.71 10.09
C TYR A 102 5.00 2.55 10.05
N TYR A 103 5.48 1.31 10.01
CA TYR A 103 6.92 1.01 9.93
C TYR A 103 7.38 1.04 8.48
N LEU A 104 8.15 2.06 8.11
CA LEU A 104 8.63 2.22 6.75
C LEU A 104 9.67 1.16 6.39
N GLN A 105 9.55 0.65 5.17
CA GLN A 105 10.48 -0.23 4.49
C GLN A 105 11.17 0.50 3.35
N HIS A 106 12.40 0.08 3.04
CA HIS A 106 13.12 0.61 1.88
C HIS A 106 12.25 0.52 0.61
N ASN A 107 12.19 1.62 -0.14
CA ASN A 107 11.36 1.82 -1.34
C ASN A 107 9.88 2.08 -1.14
N ASP A 108 9.39 2.19 0.10
CA ASP A 108 8.01 2.59 0.32
C ASP A 108 7.68 3.92 -0.34
N LEU A 109 6.53 3.95 -1.02
CA LEU A 109 5.97 5.14 -1.63
C LEU A 109 4.95 5.75 -0.67
N ILE A 110 5.29 6.91 -0.14
CA ILE A 110 4.45 7.74 0.70
C ILE A 110 3.76 8.76 -0.20
N GLU A 111 2.45 8.90 -0.08
CA GLU A 111 1.66 9.89 -0.80
C GLU A 111 0.99 10.81 0.22
N LEU A 112 1.30 12.10 0.10
CA LEU A 112 0.71 13.17 0.89
C LEU A 112 0.02 14.12 -0.09
N ALA A 113 -1.31 14.11 -0.12
CA ALA A 113 -2.08 14.77 -1.17
C ALA A 113 -1.58 14.39 -2.59
N ASP A 114 -1.15 15.37 -3.40
CA ASP A 114 -0.63 15.15 -4.75
C ASP A 114 0.89 14.92 -4.81
N ILE A 115 1.57 14.92 -3.66
CA ILE A 115 3.02 14.73 -3.56
C ILE A 115 3.33 13.27 -3.31
N LYS A 116 4.22 12.70 -4.14
CA LYS A 116 4.75 11.34 -3.97
C LYS A 116 6.16 11.42 -3.40
N ILE A 117 6.45 10.62 -2.39
CA ILE A 117 7.74 10.60 -1.70
C ILE A 117 8.20 9.15 -1.54
N ARG A 118 9.36 8.80 -2.07
CA ARG A 118 9.94 7.47 -1.85
C ARG A 118 10.89 7.49 -0.68
N PHE A 119 10.66 6.61 0.27
CA PHE A 119 11.58 6.37 1.36
C PHE A 119 12.74 5.47 0.90
N ARG A 120 13.97 5.89 1.16
CA ARG A 120 15.19 5.14 0.84
C ARG A 120 16.01 5.01 2.10
N ASP A 121 16.09 3.79 2.63
CA ASP A 121 17.04 3.47 3.70
C ASP A 121 18.28 2.82 3.10
N GLN A 122 19.48 3.40 3.25
CA GLN A 122 20.71 2.75 2.77
C GLN A 122 21.23 1.68 3.73
N ASN A 123 20.65 1.58 4.93
CA ASN A 123 20.99 0.57 5.92
C ASN A 123 20.04 -0.63 5.92
N SER A 124 19.03 -0.64 5.04
CA SER A 124 18.39 -1.89 4.69
C SER A 124 19.45 -2.73 4.00
N GLU A 125 20.02 -3.70 4.72
CA GLU A 125 20.80 -4.77 4.08
C GLU A 125 19.99 -5.22 2.86
N PRO A 126 20.61 -5.39 1.67
CA PRO A 126 19.95 -6.14 0.63
C PRO A 126 19.61 -7.47 1.30
N GLU A 127 18.31 -7.69 1.57
CA GLU A 127 17.83 -8.99 1.99
C GLU A 127 18.42 -9.93 0.96
N ALA A 128 19.43 -10.71 1.39
CA ALA A 128 20.27 -11.46 0.50
C ALA A 128 19.34 -12.39 -0.25
N GLU A 129 19.01 -12.00 -1.48
CA GLU A 129 18.34 -12.86 -2.43
C GLU A 129 19.27 -14.07 -2.51
N PRO A 130 18.87 -15.24 -1.97
CA PRO A 130 19.78 -16.37 -1.93
C PRO A 130 20.11 -16.68 -3.39
N GLU A 131 21.40 -16.54 -3.75
CA GLU A 131 21.85 -16.93 -5.08
C GLU A 131 21.32 -18.34 -5.35
N PRO A 132 20.61 -18.57 -6.47
CA PRO A 132 19.96 -19.83 -6.73
C PRO A 132 21.03 -20.93 -6.66
N PRO A 133 20.89 -21.94 -5.78
CA PRO A 133 21.86 -23.02 -5.73
C PRO A 133 21.80 -23.75 -7.07
N ALA A 134 22.97 -23.90 -7.70
CA ALA A 134 23.15 -24.70 -8.89
C ALA A 134 22.53 -26.11 -8.70
N GLU A 135 21.72 -26.48 -9.69
CA GLU A 135 21.13 -27.79 -10.04
C GLU A 135 21.97 -29.00 -9.53
N GLU A 136 21.46 -30.12 -8.98
CA GLU A 136 20.25 -30.93 -9.23
C GLU A 136 19.94 -31.81 -7.98
N GLU A 137 18.65 -32.01 -7.65
CA GLU A 137 17.98 -33.33 -7.47
C GLU A 137 16.58 -33.17 -6.84
N VAL A 138 15.55 -33.37 -7.68
CA VAL A 138 14.21 -33.90 -7.37
C VAL A 138 13.50 -33.40 -6.10
N TYR A 139 12.67 -32.36 -6.21
CA TYR A 139 11.36 -32.33 -5.53
C TYR A 139 10.34 -31.45 -6.29
N SER A 140 9.13 -31.98 -6.39
CA SER A 140 7.98 -31.46 -7.14
C SER A 140 7.41 -30.16 -6.54
N PRO A 141 6.68 -29.32 -7.31
CA PRO A 141 6.33 -27.96 -6.90
C PRO A 141 5.47 -27.91 -5.63
N THR A 142 5.98 -27.30 -4.58
CA THR A 142 5.16 -26.71 -3.52
C THR A 142 5.43 -25.21 -3.49
N GLU A 143 4.44 -24.46 -3.94
CA GLU A 143 4.39 -23.00 -3.99
C GLU A 143 4.78 -22.38 -2.63
N PRO A 144 5.58 -21.29 -2.60
CA PRO A 144 5.77 -20.53 -1.38
C PRO A 144 4.50 -19.76 -1.05
N THR A 145 3.96 -20.11 0.11
CA THR A 145 2.89 -19.44 0.83
C THR A 145 3.27 -17.99 1.15
N VAL A 146 2.76 -17.02 0.37
CA VAL A 146 2.73 -15.61 0.81
C VAL A 146 1.59 -15.44 1.82
N LYS A 147 2.00 -15.27 3.08
CA LYS A 147 1.13 -15.03 4.23
C LYS A 147 0.81 -13.54 4.34
N GLY A 148 -0.04 -13.05 3.45
CA GLY A 148 -0.65 -11.72 3.51
C GLY A 148 -2.17 -11.85 3.60
N ARG A 149 -2.74 -11.60 4.78
CA ARG A 149 -4.18 -11.66 5.04
C ARG A 149 -4.93 -10.62 4.18
N VAL A 150 -5.65 -11.09 3.16
CA VAL A 150 -6.81 -10.41 2.58
C VAL A 150 -7.99 -11.38 2.65
N TRP A 151 -8.69 -11.35 3.78
CA TRP A 151 -9.92 -12.12 3.98
C TRP A 151 -11.05 -11.33 3.35
N PHE A 152 -11.70 -11.93 2.34
CA PHE A 152 -12.87 -11.46 1.58
C PHE A 152 -12.63 -10.64 0.30
N ALA A 153 -12.46 -11.36 -0.81
CA ALA A 153 -13.33 -11.16 -1.99
C ALA A 153 -13.10 -12.27 -3.03
N LYS A 154 -13.42 -13.53 -2.67
CA LYS A 154 -13.76 -14.56 -3.65
C LYS A 154 -15.16 -15.10 -3.35
N VAL A 155 -16.16 -14.26 -3.59
CA VAL A 155 -17.58 -14.69 -3.65
C VAL A 155 -18.11 -14.71 -5.09
N ALA A 156 -17.32 -14.36 -6.10
CA ALA A 156 -17.82 -14.32 -7.48
C ALA A 156 -17.87 -15.66 -8.23
N ALA A 157 -17.09 -16.68 -7.82
CA ALA A 157 -16.99 -17.93 -8.58
C ALA A 157 -18.00 -19.02 -8.16
N GLY A 158 -18.45 -19.00 -6.91
CA GLY A 158 -19.36 -20.04 -6.40
C GLY A 158 -20.82 -19.88 -6.88
N THR A 159 -21.25 -18.64 -7.12
CA THR A 159 -22.66 -18.34 -7.47
C THR A 159 -23.04 -18.85 -8.86
N LEU A 160 -22.14 -18.73 -9.85
CA LEU A 160 -22.40 -19.24 -11.20
C LEU A 160 -22.44 -20.78 -11.27
N ALA A 161 -21.59 -21.47 -10.50
CA ALA A 161 -21.58 -22.93 -10.46
C ALA A 161 -22.86 -23.50 -9.83
N VAL A 162 -23.37 -22.87 -8.77
CA VAL A 162 -24.63 -23.28 -8.14
C VAL A 162 -25.82 -23.04 -9.07
N LEU A 163 -25.88 -21.89 -9.75
CA LEU A 163 -26.95 -21.61 -10.71
C LEU A 163 -26.90 -22.58 -11.91
N PHE A 164 -25.70 -22.89 -12.41
CA PHE A 164 -25.52 -23.86 -13.49
C PHE A 164 -25.95 -25.28 -13.06
N LEU A 165 -25.60 -25.70 -11.84
CA LEU A 165 -26.00 -27.00 -11.31
C LEU A 165 -27.53 -27.11 -11.16
N ILE A 166 -28.18 -26.06 -10.66
CA ILE A 166 -29.64 -26.00 -10.54
C ILE A 166 -30.30 -26.09 -11.93
N LEU A 167 -29.79 -25.33 -12.91
CA LEU A 167 -30.29 -25.38 -14.28
C LEU A 167 -30.11 -26.77 -14.90
N LEU A 168 -28.95 -27.40 -14.71
CA LEU A 168 -28.66 -28.75 -15.20
C LEU A 168 -29.64 -29.78 -14.63
N ILE A 169 -29.92 -29.72 -13.32
CA ILE A 169 -30.86 -30.64 -12.66
C ILE A 169 -32.28 -30.47 -13.23
N LEU A 170 -32.72 -29.23 -13.47
CA LEU A 170 -34.04 -28.98 -14.07
C LEU A 170 -34.13 -29.53 -15.51
N VAL A 171 -33.09 -29.32 -16.32
CA VAL A 171 -33.03 -29.83 -17.70
C VAL A 171 -33.03 -31.36 -17.70
N VAL A 172 -32.17 -31.99 -16.89
CA VAL A 172 -32.11 -33.46 -16.79
C VAL A 172 -33.42 -34.02 -16.26
N GLY A 173 -34.02 -33.40 -15.24
CA GLY A 173 -35.33 -33.81 -14.72
C GLY A 173 -36.45 -33.73 -15.77
N HIS A 174 -36.43 -32.71 -16.64
CA HIS A 174 -37.37 -32.58 -17.75
C HIS A 174 -37.15 -33.67 -18.81
N TYR A 175 -35.91 -33.91 -19.23
CA TYR A 175 -35.58 -34.92 -20.26
C TYR A 175 -35.72 -36.36 -19.78
N ALA A 176 -35.46 -36.63 -18.49
CA ALA A 176 -35.67 -37.94 -17.88
C ALA A 176 -37.15 -38.26 -17.57
N GLY A 177 -38.06 -37.32 -17.83
CA GLY A 177 -39.49 -37.47 -17.57
C GLY A 177 -39.86 -37.46 -16.08
N LEU A 178 -38.96 -36.96 -15.21
CA LEU A 178 -39.13 -36.91 -13.75
C LEU A 178 -39.76 -35.59 -13.26
N LEU A 179 -39.77 -34.53 -14.08
CA LEU A 179 -40.44 -33.26 -13.78
C LEU A 179 -41.29 -32.82 -14.98
N ASN A 180 -42.59 -33.14 -14.93
CA ASN A 180 -43.55 -32.57 -15.86
C ASN A 180 -44.00 -31.20 -15.33
N MET A 181 -43.98 -30.18 -16.18
CA MET A 181 -44.42 -28.80 -15.84
C MET A 181 -45.89 -28.72 -15.39
N VAL A 182 -46.62 -29.85 -15.44
CA VAL A 182 -48.01 -30.01 -15.01
C VAL A 182 -48.14 -30.22 -13.49
N ASP A 183 -47.09 -30.68 -12.79
CA ASP A 183 -47.16 -30.97 -11.34
C ASP A 183 -46.96 -29.74 -10.44
N LEU A 184 -46.55 -28.60 -11.02
CA LEU A 184 -46.43 -27.31 -10.32
C LEU A 184 -47.69 -26.45 -10.40
N LEU A 185 -48.73 -26.90 -11.09
CA LEU A 185 -50.00 -26.21 -11.12
C LEU A 185 -50.84 -26.62 -9.91
N PRO A 186 -51.43 -25.66 -9.17
CA PRO A 186 -52.38 -25.97 -8.13
C PRO A 186 -53.55 -26.80 -8.68
N PRO A 187 -54.06 -27.80 -7.94
CA PRO A 187 -55.05 -28.76 -8.43
C PRO A 187 -56.37 -28.15 -8.94
N TRP A 188 -56.63 -26.87 -8.63
CA TRP A 188 -57.82 -26.16 -9.09
C TRP A 188 -57.76 -25.71 -10.57
N LEU A 189 -56.59 -25.70 -11.21
CA LEU A 189 -56.42 -25.24 -12.60
C LEU A 189 -56.73 -26.31 -13.66
N SER A 190 -56.94 -27.58 -13.27
CA SER A 190 -57.22 -28.70 -14.17
C SER A 190 -58.71 -28.86 -14.54
N GLN A 191 -59.63 -28.11 -13.92
CA GLN A 191 -61.09 -28.28 -14.13
C GLN A 191 -61.71 -27.31 -15.15
N MET A 192 -60.93 -26.40 -15.74
CA MET A 192 -61.46 -25.48 -16.75
C MET A 192 -61.01 -25.92 -18.14
N ARG A 193 -61.76 -26.85 -18.73
CA ARG A 193 -61.76 -27.12 -20.18
C ARG A 193 -63.06 -26.60 -20.78
#